data_AF-A0A4W4HK67-F1
#
_entry.id   AF-A0A4W4HK67-F1
#
_cell.length_a   1.000
_cell.length_b   1.000
_cell.length_c   1.000
_cell.angle_alpha   90.00
_cell.angle_beta   90.00
_cell.angle_gamma   90.00
#
_symmetry.space_group_name_H-M   'P 1'
#
loop_
_entity.id
_entity.type
_entity.pdbx_description
1 polymer ?
#
loop_
_entity_poly.entity_id
_entity_poly.type
_entity_poly.pdbx_seq_one_letter_code
_entity_poly.pdbx_strand_id
1 'polypeptide(L)'
;IRISNPLVCTKVCFTGLTMVDVSKWSLFNLMSAQEIATIRQACIFGASANEAIYTTHDNEVYVFGVNCSNCLGTGDSQSTIVPKKLESLSGKKVVSLSYGSGPHVLLTTEEGEMYAWGHNGYSQLGNGATNQGAAPLLVSTNLQNKRVVEVACGSHHSMALTHDGEVFAWGYNNCGQVGSGSTANQPTPRRVSCCLQNKAVVSIACGQTSSMAVSDNGEVYCWGYNGNGQLGLGNNGNQLTPCRVAALQGLCVLQIASGYAHALALTDEGLLYSWGANTYGQLGTGNKINQLSPMKVMADKERIVEIAACHSTHTSAAKTQSGHVYMWGQCRGQSLTSPHLTHFPCTDDVFACFAAPGVTWRLLSIEHDGFLTVAQSLKKEFDSPETSDLKFSVDGKFIHVHKAVLKIRCEHFRSMFQSHWNEDMKEVIEIDQFSYPVYRSFLEFLYTDTVDLPPEDAIGLLDLATAYCENRLKRLCQHIIKRGISVENAFSLLSAAVRYDAEDLEEFCFKFCVNHLTEVTQTSAFWQIDGNLLKEFIRRASRCGAFKN
;
A
#
# COMPACT_ATOMS: atom_id res chain seq x y z
N ILE A 1 -7.50 14.09 -49.07
CA ILE A 1 -8.64 14.22 -48.12
C ILE A 1 -8.28 13.40 -46.89
N ARG A 2 -7.63 14.01 -45.89
CA ARG A 2 -7.38 13.37 -44.58
C ARG A 2 -8.67 13.51 -43.79
N ILE A 3 -9.36 12.41 -43.53
CA ILE A 3 -10.53 12.38 -42.67
C ILE A 3 -10.02 12.51 -41.24
N SER A 4 -10.03 13.73 -40.72
CA SER A 4 -9.86 14.03 -39.30
C SER A 4 -11.13 13.61 -38.56
N ASN A 5 -11.19 12.37 -38.08
CA ASN A 5 -12.14 12.02 -37.04
C ASN A 5 -11.70 12.73 -35.75
N PRO A 6 -12.55 13.56 -35.12
CA PRO A 6 -12.27 14.01 -33.76
C PRO A 6 -12.34 12.78 -32.87
N LEU A 7 -11.17 12.30 -32.41
CA LEU A 7 -11.09 11.34 -31.32
C LEU A 7 -11.75 12.01 -30.12
N VAL A 8 -12.96 11.58 -29.79
CA VAL A 8 -13.58 11.90 -28.50
C VAL A 8 -12.63 11.32 -27.46
N CYS A 9 -12.11 12.17 -26.57
CA CYS A 9 -11.30 11.78 -25.44
C CYS A 9 -12.22 11.11 -24.41
N THR A 10 -12.74 9.91 -24.75
CA THR A 10 -13.41 9.06 -23.78
C THR A 10 -12.39 8.71 -22.71
N LYS A 11 -12.77 8.93 -21.45
CA LYS A 11 -12.00 8.56 -20.26
C LYS A 11 -11.60 7.09 -20.37
N VAL A 12 -10.42 6.82 -20.93
CA VAL A 12 -9.81 5.50 -20.84
C VAL A 12 -9.46 5.37 -19.39
N CYS A 13 -10.27 4.61 -18.65
CA CYS A 13 -9.94 4.19 -17.31
C CYS A 13 -8.71 3.29 -17.44
N PHE A 14 -7.52 3.90 -17.48
CA PHE A 14 -6.27 3.19 -17.25
C PHE A 14 -6.22 2.86 -15.76
N THR A 15 -7.10 1.96 -15.31
CA THR A 15 -6.79 1.10 -14.19
C THR A 15 -5.75 0.11 -14.72
N GLY A 16 -4.51 0.59 -14.86
CA GLY A 16 -3.39 -0.33 -15.00
C GLY A 16 -3.44 -1.23 -13.77
N LEU A 17 -3.69 -2.52 -14.01
CA LEU A 17 -3.68 -3.60 -13.02
C LEU A 17 -2.38 -3.53 -12.22
N THR A 18 -2.42 -2.87 -11.08
CA THR A 18 -1.30 -2.87 -10.14
C THR A 18 -1.85 -3.10 -8.76
N MET A 19 -1.44 -4.22 -8.16
CA MET A 19 -1.65 -4.50 -6.75
C MET A 19 -1.06 -3.36 -5.92
N VAL A 20 -1.93 -2.52 -5.35
CA VAL A 20 -1.54 -1.50 -4.38
C VAL A 20 -1.58 -2.15 -3.00
N ASP A 21 -0.44 -2.22 -2.34
CA ASP A 21 -0.32 -2.76 -1.00
C ASP A 21 -0.58 -1.66 0.03
N VAL A 22 -1.75 -1.70 0.67
CA VAL A 22 -2.12 -0.72 1.70
C VAL A 22 -1.28 -0.81 2.96
N SER A 23 -0.56 -1.92 3.21
CA SER A 23 0.33 -2.04 4.37
C SER A 23 1.53 -1.09 4.33
N LYS A 24 1.86 -0.55 3.16
CA LYS A 24 2.88 0.50 3.03
C LYS A 24 2.46 1.83 3.67
N TRP A 25 1.16 2.01 3.91
CA TRP A 25 0.62 3.15 4.63
C TRP A 25 0.54 2.77 6.11
N SER A 26 1.38 3.40 6.93
CA SER A 26 1.59 3.00 8.33
C SER A 26 0.33 2.92 9.19
N LEU A 27 -0.73 3.64 8.83
CA LEU A 27 -2.04 3.57 9.49
C LEU A 27 -2.65 2.16 9.46
N PHE A 28 -2.48 1.41 8.36
CA PHE A 28 -3.08 0.09 8.19
C PHE A 28 -2.30 -1.03 8.89
N ASN A 29 -1.10 -0.77 9.41
CA ASN A 29 -0.28 -1.78 10.10
C ASN A 29 -0.88 -2.27 11.43
N LEU A 30 -1.88 -1.56 11.97
CA LEU A 30 -2.61 -1.98 13.17
C LEU A 30 -3.77 -2.93 12.86
N MET A 31 -4.11 -3.12 11.58
CA MET A 31 -5.19 -3.99 11.13
C MET A 31 -4.67 -5.40 10.88
N SER A 32 -5.52 -6.40 11.14
CA SER A 32 -5.22 -7.78 10.81
C SER A 32 -5.22 -8.01 9.28
N ALA A 33 -4.55 -9.07 8.84
CA ALA A 33 -4.55 -9.44 7.42
C ALA A 33 -5.96 -9.72 6.88
N GLN A 34 -6.88 -10.19 7.74
CA GLN A 34 -8.28 -10.42 7.38
C GLN A 34 -9.03 -9.11 7.14
N GLU A 35 -8.85 -8.11 8.02
CA GLU A 35 -9.47 -6.80 7.85
C GLU A 35 -8.91 -6.08 6.62
N ILE A 36 -7.59 -6.12 6.41
CA ILE A 36 -6.94 -5.57 5.21
C ILE A 36 -7.52 -6.21 3.95
N ALA A 37 -7.78 -7.53 3.97
CA ALA A 37 -8.36 -8.26 2.85
C ALA A 37 -9.79 -7.84 2.49
N THR A 38 -10.50 -7.15 3.40
CA THR A 38 -11.85 -6.62 3.10
C THR A 38 -11.80 -5.30 2.35
N ILE A 39 -10.66 -4.60 2.36
CA ILE A 39 -10.55 -3.24 1.84
C ILE A 39 -10.52 -3.29 0.31
N ARG A 40 -11.45 -2.56 -0.29
CA ARG A 40 -11.56 -2.35 -1.73
C ARG A 40 -10.94 -1.04 -2.18
N GLN A 41 -11.13 0.04 -1.41
CA GLN A 41 -10.55 1.33 -1.72
C GLN A 41 -10.08 2.03 -0.46
N ALA A 42 -9.07 2.90 -0.57
CA ALA A 42 -8.55 3.64 0.58
C ALA A 42 -8.07 5.05 0.18
N CYS A 43 -8.18 5.98 1.12
CA CYS A 43 -7.67 7.34 1.01
C CYS A 43 -6.97 7.69 2.32
N ILE A 44 -5.70 8.07 2.23
CA ILE A 44 -4.89 8.53 3.36
C ILE A 44 -4.63 10.02 3.17
N PHE A 45 -4.96 10.80 4.18
CA PHE A 45 -4.97 12.25 4.07
C PHE A 45 -4.54 12.95 5.36
N GLY A 46 -4.60 14.27 5.34
CA GLY A 46 -4.24 15.13 6.46
C GLY A 46 -2.80 15.63 6.44
N ALA A 47 -2.50 16.60 7.29
CA ALA A 47 -1.22 17.32 7.28
C ALA A 47 -0.03 16.42 7.67
N SER A 48 -0.30 15.34 8.39
CA SER A 48 0.70 14.37 8.85
C SER A 48 0.43 12.95 8.34
N ALA A 49 -0.49 12.78 7.38
CA ALA A 49 -0.92 11.48 6.87
C ALA A 49 -1.45 10.53 7.96
N ASN A 50 -2.23 11.06 8.91
CA ASN A 50 -2.69 10.33 10.08
C ASN A 50 -4.20 10.07 10.04
N GLU A 51 -4.85 10.29 8.90
CA GLU A 51 -6.28 10.16 8.70
C GLU A 51 -6.53 9.22 7.52
N ALA A 52 -7.43 8.25 7.70
CA ALA A 52 -7.79 7.29 6.66
C ALA A 52 -9.31 7.14 6.54
N ILE A 53 -9.77 7.07 5.29
CA ILE A 53 -11.10 6.59 4.92
C ILE A 53 -10.89 5.40 4.00
N TYR A 54 -11.60 4.30 4.23
CA TYR A 54 -11.56 3.15 3.34
C TYR A 54 -12.94 2.55 3.12
N THR A 55 -13.11 1.87 1.99
CA THR A 55 -14.34 1.17 1.64
C THR A 55 -14.08 -0.32 1.52
N THR A 56 -15.02 -1.15 1.95
CA THR A 56 -14.93 -2.60 1.83
C THR A 56 -15.55 -3.12 0.53
N HIS A 57 -15.35 -4.40 0.23
CA HIS A 57 -16.04 -5.08 -0.88
C HIS A 57 -17.57 -5.07 -0.75
N ASP A 58 -18.09 -4.98 0.47
CA ASP A 58 -19.53 -4.88 0.78
C ASP A 58 -20.06 -3.43 0.70
N ASN A 59 -19.25 -2.49 0.21
CA ASN A 59 -19.54 -1.05 0.13
C ASN A 59 -19.79 -0.40 1.49
N GLU A 60 -19.11 -0.88 2.53
CA GLU A 60 -19.11 -0.24 3.84
C GLU A 60 -17.97 0.76 3.95
N VAL A 61 -18.25 1.93 4.53
CA VAL A 61 -17.26 3.01 4.67
C VAL A 61 -16.77 3.07 6.11
N TYR A 62 -15.46 2.98 6.29
CA TYR A 62 -14.78 3.05 7.57
C TYR A 62 -13.80 4.21 7.63
N VAL A 63 -13.61 4.73 8.84
CA VAL A 63 -12.70 5.84 9.12
C VAL A 63 -11.91 5.58 10.39
N PHE A 64 -10.68 6.06 10.42
CA PHE A 64 -9.85 6.09 11.62
C PHE A 64 -8.71 7.09 11.44
N GLY A 65 -8.05 7.41 12.54
CA GLY A 65 -6.95 8.36 12.60
C GLY A 65 -7.21 9.56 13.51
N VAL A 66 -6.54 10.66 13.20
CA VAL A 66 -6.68 11.94 13.91
C VAL A 66 -7.94 12.68 13.44
N ASN A 67 -8.73 13.23 14.36
CA ASN A 67 -9.98 13.91 14.04
C ASN A 67 -9.93 15.44 14.25
N CYS A 68 -8.89 16.10 13.72
CA CYS A 68 -8.55 17.50 14.05
C CYS A 68 -9.53 18.58 13.55
N SER A 69 -10.48 18.24 12.68
CA SER A 69 -11.52 19.15 12.17
C SER A 69 -12.84 18.43 11.92
N ASN A 70 -13.12 17.40 12.73
CA ASN A 70 -14.20 16.44 12.51
C ASN A 70 -14.13 15.75 11.13
N CYS A 71 -12.91 15.63 10.59
CA CYS A 71 -12.64 15.09 9.26
C CYS A 71 -12.88 13.58 9.13
N LEU A 72 -13.02 12.87 10.25
CA LEU A 72 -13.47 11.48 10.23
C LEU A 72 -14.99 11.38 10.00
N GLY A 73 -15.78 12.42 10.27
CA GLY A 73 -17.23 12.38 10.03
C GLY A 73 -18.00 11.49 11.01
N THR A 74 -17.43 11.18 12.18
CA THR A 74 -18.00 10.25 13.18
C THR A 74 -19.13 10.86 14.03
N GLY A 75 -19.50 12.12 13.80
CA GLY A 75 -20.44 12.87 14.65
C GLY A 75 -19.81 13.46 15.92
N ASP A 76 -18.52 13.23 16.13
CA ASP A 76 -17.74 13.71 17.28
C ASP A 76 -16.38 14.27 16.81
N SER A 77 -15.60 14.80 17.75
CA SER A 77 -14.23 15.30 17.54
C SER A 77 -13.16 14.33 18.03
N GLN A 78 -13.51 13.06 18.28
CA GLN A 78 -12.60 12.10 18.88
C GLN A 78 -11.75 11.39 17.81
N SER A 79 -10.44 11.40 18.00
CA SER A 79 -9.51 10.56 17.23
C SER A 79 -9.67 9.10 17.64
N THR A 80 -9.40 8.17 16.72
CA THR A 80 -9.45 6.73 17.01
C THR A 80 -8.42 5.99 16.18
N ILE A 81 -7.78 4.97 16.75
CA ILE A 81 -6.92 4.06 16.00
C ILE A 81 -7.67 2.80 15.53
N VAL A 82 -8.91 2.62 16.02
CA VAL A 82 -9.78 1.51 15.65
C VAL A 82 -10.74 2.00 14.56
N PRO A 83 -10.84 1.30 13.41
CA PRO A 83 -11.80 1.61 12.36
C PRO A 83 -13.22 1.75 12.90
N LYS A 84 -13.84 2.91 12.66
CA LYS A 84 -15.25 3.18 12.94
C LYS A 84 -16.03 3.19 11.63
N LYS A 85 -17.15 2.48 11.60
CA LYS A 85 -18.08 2.49 10.46
C LYS A 85 -18.84 3.82 10.40
N LEU A 86 -18.98 4.40 9.21
CA LEU A 86 -19.84 5.54 8.94
C LEU A 86 -21.22 5.08 8.49
N GLU A 87 -22.14 4.90 9.44
CA GLU A 87 -23.48 4.36 9.17
C GLU A 87 -24.27 5.15 8.13
N SER A 88 -24.09 6.48 8.07
CA SER A 88 -24.74 7.35 7.07
C SER A 88 -24.35 7.05 5.61
N LEU A 89 -23.22 6.36 5.40
CA LEU A 89 -22.69 5.98 4.09
C LEU A 89 -22.74 4.46 3.86
N SER A 90 -23.35 3.70 4.77
CA SER A 90 -23.43 2.24 4.67
C SER A 90 -24.16 1.80 3.39
N GLY A 91 -23.59 0.83 2.69
CA GLY A 91 -24.12 0.29 1.42
C GLY A 91 -23.98 1.23 0.21
N LYS A 92 -23.42 2.44 0.38
CA LYS A 92 -23.21 3.37 -0.73
C LYS A 92 -21.89 3.09 -1.41
N LYS A 93 -21.94 2.67 -2.69
CA LYS A 93 -20.74 2.45 -3.49
C LYS A 93 -20.06 3.78 -3.83
N VAL A 94 -18.89 4.00 -3.24
CA VAL A 94 -18.06 5.19 -3.47
C VAL A 94 -17.38 5.13 -4.84
N VAL A 95 -17.40 6.24 -5.58
CA VAL A 95 -16.78 6.34 -6.91
C VAL A 95 -15.63 7.34 -6.93
N SER A 96 -15.75 8.46 -6.20
CA SER A 96 -14.67 9.45 -6.07
C SER A 96 -14.65 10.02 -4.67
N LEU A 97 -13.44 10.26 -4.16
CA LEU A 97 -13.20 10.85 -2.85
C LEU A 97 -12.00 11.80 -2.97
N SER A 98 -12.15 13.00 -2.42
CA SER A 98 -11.08 13.99 -2.35
C SER A 98 -11.10 14.70 -1.01
N TYR A 99 -9.97 15.27 -0.61
CA TYR A 99 -9.82 15.97 0.66
C TYR A 99 -8.99 17.24 0.50
N GLY A 100 -9.17 18.22 1.40
CA GLY A 100 -8.35 19.43 1.45
C GLY A 100 -7.53 19.60 2.73
N SER A 101 -7.06 20.82 2.98
CA SER A 101 -6.26 21.19 4.17
C SER A 101 -7.13 21.62 5.34
N GLY A 102 -6.67 21.32 6.57
CA GLY A 102 -7.52 21.39 7.78
C GLY A 102 -8.73 20.52 7.49
N PRO A 103 -8.63 19.19 7.54
CA PRO A 103 -9.19 18.42 6.44
C PRO A 103 -10.71 18.55 6.31
N HIS A 104 -11.14 18.82 5.09
CA HIS A 104 -12.52 18.63 4.64
C HIS A 104 -12.52 17.52 3.62
N VAL A 105 -13.59 16.76 3.55
CA VAL A 105 -13.70 15.60 2.67
C VAL A 105 -14.92 15.79 1.78
N LEU A 106 -14.76 15.47 0.50
CA LEU A 106 -15.83 15.27 -0.45
C LEU A 106 -15.84 13.81 -0.89
N LEU A 107 -17.03 13.24 -0.97
CA LEU A 107 -17.25 11.86 -1.39
C LEU A 107 -18.45 11.84 -2.32
N THR A 108 -18.35 11.10 -3.43
CA THR A 108 -19.48 10.85 -4.32
C THR A 108 -19.70 9.37 -4.57
N THR A 109 -20.96 8.99 -4.74
CA THR A 109 -21.43 7.62 -4.88
C THR A 109 -21.78 7.28 -6.33
N GLU A 110 -22.01 6.01 -6.64
CA GLU A 110 -22.42 5.56 -7.99
C GLU A 110 -23.74 6.17 -8.47
N GLU A 111 -24.66 6.46 -7.53
CA GLU A 111 -25.92 7.16 -7.77
C GLU A 111 -25.71 8.66 -8.06
N GLY A 112 -24.49 9.17 -7.89
CA GLY A 112 -24.10 10.56 -8.10
C GLY A 112 -24.48 11.52 -6.98
N GLU A 113 -24.83 10.98 -5.81
CA GLU A 113 -24.96 11.77 -4.58
C GLU A 113 -23.59 12.26 -4.15
N MET A 114 -23.52 13.46 -3.56
CA MET A 114 -22.28 14.04 -3.06
C MET A 114 -22.41 14.39 -1.57
N TYR A 115 -21.47 13.91 -0.78
CA TYR A 115 -21.38 14.14 0.66
C TYR A 115 -20.16 15.00 0.99
N ALA A 116 -20.30 15.87 1.99
CA ALA A 116 -19.21 16.69 2.50
C ALA A 116 -19.21 16.74 4.03
N TRP A 117 -18.01 16.72 4.64
CA TRP A 117 -17.83 16.92 6.09
C TRP A 117 -16.40 17.40 6.40
N GLY A 118 -16.14 17.69 7.68
CA GLY A 118 -14.86 18.20 8.17
C GLY A 118 -14.83 19.72 8.31
N HIS A 119 -13.68 20.33 8.05
CA HIS A 119 -13.50 21.77 8.20
C HIS A 119 -14.36 22.59 7.24
N ASN A 120 -14.93 23.70 7.72
CA ASN A 120 -15.81 24.55 6.89
C ASN A 120 -15.55 26.06 7.02
N GLY A 121 -14.40 26.50 7.54
CA GLY A 121 -14.13 27.92 7.83
C GLY A 121 -14.31 28.87 6.63
N TYR A 122 -14.19 28.38 5.40
CA TYR A 122 -14.39 29.15 4.17
C TYR A 122 -15.54 28.62 3.30
N SER A 123 -16.47 27.88 3.91
CA SER A 123 -17.62 27.26 3.24
C SER A 123 -17.30 26.15 2.23
N GLN A 124 -16.14 25.50 2.35
CA GLN A 124 -15.75 24.37 1.49
C GLN A 124 -16.68 23.15 1.53
N LEU A 125 -17.60 23.05 2.51
CA LEU A 125 -18.62 21.99 2.53
C LEU A 125 -19.82 22.28 1.64
N GLY A 126 -19.98 23.51 1.12
CA GLY A 126 -21.02 23.83 0.14
C GLY A 126 -22.45 23.83 0.70
N ASN A 127 -22.60 23.87 2.02
CA ASN A 127 -23.88 23.77 2.73
C ASN A 127 -24.50 25.13 3.10
N GLY A 128 -23.99 26.23 2.56
CA GLY A 128 -24.48 27.57 2.89
C GLY A 128 -23.96 28.14 4.21
N ALA A 129 -23.11 27.40 4.94
CA ALA A 129 -22.61 27.79 6.27
C ALA A 129 -21.07 27.78 6.34
N THR A 130 -20.54 28.14 7.51
CA THR A 130 -19.10 28.10 7.84
C THR A 130 -18.78 27.22 9.05
N ASN A 131 -19.78 26.53 9.60
CA ASN A 131 -19.62 25.62 10.73
C ASN A 131 -19.02 24.29 10.26
N GLN A 132 -18.09 23.74 11.04
CA GLN A 132 -17.50 22.42 10.77
C GLN A 132 -18.59 21.34 10.67
N GLY A 133 -18.45 20.42 9.73
CA GLY A 133 -19.35 19.29 9.54
C GLY A 133 -18.87 18.09 10.33
N ALA A 134 -19.57 17.73 11.41
CA ALA A 134 -19.18 16.59 12.24
C ALA A 134 -19.51 15.22 11.64
N ALA A 135 -20.43 15.17 10.68
CA ALA A 135 -20.87 13.97 9.99
C ALA A 135 -21.09 14.24 8.49
N PRO A 136 -21.05 13.20 7.63
CA PRO A 136 -21.35 13.33 6.21
C PRO A 136 -22.71 14.01 5.96
N LEU A 137 -22.68 15.12 5.24
CA LEU A 137 -23.88 15.86 4.85
C LEU A 137 -24.06 15.78 3.34
N LEU A 138 -25.27 15.42 2.89
CA LEU A 138 -25.64 15.46 1.47
C LEU A 138 -25.67 16.91 0.98
N VAL A 139 -24.86 17.22 -0.03
CA VAL A 139 -24.79 18.55 -0.66
C VAL A 139 -25.69 18.56 -1.87
N SER A 140 -26.89 19.12 -1.72
CA SER A 140 -27.91 19.15 -2.78
C SER A 140 -28.09 20.52 -3.44
N THR A 141 -27.75 21.61 -2.76
CA THR A 141 -27.94 22.97 -3.29
C THR A 141 -27.23 23.16 -4.62
N ASN A 142 -27.96 23.57 -5.67
CA ASN A 142 -27.50 23.73 -7.06
C ASN A 142 -27.02 22.44 -7.76
N LEU A 143 -27.04 21.30 -7.08
CA LEU A 143 -26.71 19.98 -7.63
C LEU A 143 -27.94 19.06 -7.71
N GLN A 144 -29.14 19.62 -7.47
CA GLN A 144 -30.39 18.88 -7.62
C GLN A 144 -30.52 18.36 -9.06
N ASN A 145 -30.84 17.08 -9.21
CA ASN A 145 -30.91 16.37 -10.50
C ASN A 145 -29.60 16.32 -11.29
N LYS A 146 -28.45 16.51 -10.63
CA LYS A 146 -27.13 16.32 -11.22
C LYS A 146 -26.50 15.07 -10.66
N ARG A 147 -25.99 14.22 -11.55
CA ARG A 147 -25.21 13.04 -11.18
C ARG A 147 -23.74 13.46 -11.09
N VAL A 148 -23.19 13.59 -9.89
CA VAL A 148 -21.76 13.88 -9.69
C VAL A 148 -20.95 12.60 -9.95
N VAL A 149 -19.82 12.72 -10.66
CA VAL A 149 -18.97 11.57 -11.02
C VAL A 149 -17.53 11.69 -10.53
N GLU A 150 -17.07 12.91 -10.24
CA GLU A 150 -15.72 13.18 -9.76
C GLU A 150 -15.72 14.41 -8.86
N VAL A 151 -14.90 14.38 -7.82
CA VAL A 151 -14.73 15.48 -6.86
C VAL A 151 -13.24 15.78 -6.70
N ALA A 152 -12.90 17.06 -6.54
CA ALA A 152 -11.55 17.51 -6.29
C ALA A 152 -11.52 18.62 -5.24
N CYS A 153 -10.53 18.60 -4.36
CA CYS A 153 -10.36 19.55 -3.29
C CYS A 153 -8.99 20.20 -3.39
N GLY A 154 -8.95 21.53 -3.29
CA GLY A 154 -7.72 22.22 -2.95
C GLY A 154 -7.61 22.37 -1.43
N SER A 155 -6.86 23.37 -0.98
CA SER A 155 -6.69 23.59 0.45
C SER A 155 -8.01 23.88 1.16
N HIS A 156 -8.78 24.84 0.65
CA HIS A 156 -10.04 25.30 1.26
C HIS A 156 -11.14 25.57 0.22
N HIS A 157 -11.05 24.94 -0.95
CA HIS A 157 -12.06 25.04 -2.00
C HIS A 157 -12.32 23.66 -2.59
N SER A 158 -13.50 23.53 -3.19
CA SER A 158 -14.10 22.28 -3.58
C SER A 158 -14.59 22.37 -5.02
N MET A 159 -14.47 21.27 -5.75
CA MET A 159 -14.97 21.11 -7.11
C MET A 159 -15.72 19.79 -7.26
N ALA A 160 -16.75 19.82 -8.09
CA ALA A 160 -17.49 18.64 -8.53
C ALA A 160 -17.65 18.66 -10.04
N LEU A 161 -17.45 17.51 -10.66
CA LEU A 161 -17.73 17.26 -12.07
C LEU A 161 -18.97 16.36 -12.17
N THR A 162 -19.92 16.80 -12.97
CA THR A 162 -21.14 16.03 -13.25
C THR A 162 -20.95 15.11 -14.46
N HIS A 163 -21.80 14.08 -14.57
CA HIS A 163 -21.84 13.17 -15.71
C HIS A 163 -22.03 13.89 -17.05
N ASP A 164 -22.74 15.02 -17.06
CA ASP A 164 -22.98 15.85 -18.26
C ASP A 164 -21.78 16.75 -18.62
N GLY A 165 -20.68 16.64 -17.89
CA GLY A 165 -19.47 17.43 -18.10
C GLY A 165 -19.54 18.85 -17.55
N GLU A 166 -20.53 19.18 -16.71
CA GLU A 166 -20.61 20.47 -16.02
C GLU A 166 -19.73 20.47 -14.76
N VAL A 167 -18.99 21.57 -14.55
CA VAL A 167 -18.13 21.79 -13.38
C VAL A 167 -18.79 22.76 -12.41
N PHE A 168 -18.82 22.38 -11.15
CA PHE A 168 -19.24 23.21 -10.03
C PHE A 168 -18.07 23.43 -9.10
N ALA A 169 -17.95 24.63 -8.54
CA ALA A 169 -16.91 24.97 -7.57
C ALA A 169 -17.47 25.85 -6.43
N TRP A 170 -16.90 25.73 -5.24
CA TRP A 170 -17.29 26.51 -4.07
C TRP A 170 -16.18 26.55 -2.99
N GLY A 171 -16.43 27.30 -1.91
CA GLY A 171 -15.49 27.49 -0.81
C GLY A 171 -14.65 28.78 -0.94
N TYR A 172 -13.41 28.72 -0.46
CA TYR A 172 -12.46 29.83 -0.45
C TYR A 172 -12.13 30.33 -1.86
N ASN A 173 -12.16 31.64 -2.08
CA ASN A 173 -12.06 32.21 -3.44
C ASN A 173 -11.18 33.48 -3.57
N ASN A 174 -10.35 33.81 -2.59
CA ASN A 174 -9.59 35.07 -2.60
C ASN A 174 -8.66 35.25 -3.82
N CYS A 175 -8.28 34.16 -4.49
CA CYS A 175 -7.46 34.20 -5.71
C CYS A 175 -8.25 33.85 -6.97
N GLY A 176 -9.57 33.68 -6.88
CA GLY A 176 -10.43 33.32 -8.00
C GLY A 176 -10.53 31.82 -8.26
N GLN A 177 -10.07 30.95 -7.36
CA GLN A 177 -10.04 29.49 -7.54
C GLN A 177 -11.42 28.84 -7.70
N VAL A 178 -12.52 29.55 -7.39
CA VAL A 178 -13.87 29.06 -7.69
C VAL A 178 -14.27 29.36 -9.16
N GLY A 179 -13.55 30.23 -9.86
CA GLY A 179 -13.80 30.53 -11.28
C GLY A 179 -15.08 31.35 -11.52
N SER A 180 -15.53 32.09 -10.51
CA SER A 180 -16.80 32.84 -10.51
C SER A 180 -16.73 34.23 -11.17
N GLY A 181 -15.54 34.70 -11.54
CA GLY A 181 -15.28 36.09 -11.93
C GLY A 181 -15.21 37.06 -10.75
N SER A 182 -15.21 36.55 -9.51
CA SER A 182 -15.13 37.31 -8.26
C SER A 182 -14.07 36.69 -7.35
N THR A 183 -13.68 37.41 -6.30
CA THR A 183 -12.82 36.91 -5.21
C THR A 183 -13.60 36.56 -3.94
N ALA A 184 -14.93 36.72 -3.94
CA ALA A 184 -15.78 36.37 -2.81
C ALA A 184 -15.95 34.85 -2.68
N ASN A 185 -15.82 34.33 -1.45
CA ASN A 185 -16.08 32.93 -1.13
C ASN A 185 -17.49 32.52 -1.60
N GLN A 186 -17.63 31.29 -2.07
CA GLN A 186 -18.92 30.76 -2.53
C GLN A 186 -19.43 29.74 -1.53
N PRO A 187 -20.56 30.01 -0.83
CA PRO A 187 -21.00 29.15 0.25
C PRO A 187 -21.74 27.88 -0.21
N THR A 188 -22.09 27.81 -1.49
CA THR A 188 -22.80 26.69 -2.12
C THR A 188 -22.18 26.39 -3.48
N PRO A 189 -22.31 25.15 -4.01
CA PRO A 189 -21.83 24.80 -5.34
C PRO A 189 -22.30 25.80 -6.40
N ARG A 190 -21.36 26.36 -7.16
CA ARG A 190 -21.66 27.29 -8.25
C ARG A 190 -21.14 26.74 -9.56
N ARG A 191 -21.99 26.71 -10.59
CA ARG A 191 -21.57 26.30 -11.94
C ARG A 191 -20.52 27.26 -12.50
N VAL A 192 -19.39 26.72 -12.94
CA VAL A 192 -18.30 27.45 -13.58
C VAL A 192 -18.64 27.60 -15.07
N SER A 193 -19.23 28.75 -15.45
CA SER A 193 -19.88 28.89 -16.76
C SER A 193 -19.04 29.61 -17.82
N CYS A 194 -18.22 30.60 -17.46
CA CYS A 194 -17.59 31.55 -18.41
C CYS A 194 -16.98 30.90 -19.68
N CYS A 195 -15.92 30.10 -19.52
CA CYS A 195 -15.21 29.47 -20.66
C CYS A 195 -15.52 27.98 -20.83
N LEU A 196 -16.36 27.41 -19.95
CA LEU A 196 -16.66 25.97 -19.89
C LEU A 196 -18.13 25.65 -20.25
N GLN A 197 -19.02 26.64 -20.41
CA GLN A 197 -20.46 26.40 -20.57
C GLN A 197 -20.84 25.49 -21.75
N ASN A 198 -20.07 25.53 -22.85
CA ASN A 198 -20.31 24.73 -24.06
C ASN A 198 -19.23 23.66 -24.27
N LYS A 199 -18.57 23.23 -23.18
CA LYS A 199 -17.52 22.21 -23.20
C LYS A 199 -17.93 21.09 -22.26
N ALA A 200 -17.81 19.84 -22.72
CA ALA A 200 -17.95 18.70 -21.83
C ALA A 200 -16.62 18.49 -21.12
N VAL A 201 -16.57 18.69 -19.81
CA VAL A 201 -15.38 18.41 -19.00
C VAL A 201 -15.33 16.91 -18.67
N VAL A 202 -14.15 16.31 -18.74
CA VAL A 202 -13.95 14.87 -18.48
C VAL A 202 -13.07 14.59 -17.26
N SER A 203 -12.33 15.59 -16.79
CA SER A 203 -11.50 15.50 -15.58
C SER A 203 -11.30 16.87 -14.94
N ILE A 204 -11.20 16.90 -13.61
CA ILE A 204 -10.92 18.07 -12.80
C ILE A 204 -9.74 17.81 -11.85
N ALA A 205 -8.99 18.85 -11.51
CA ALA A 205 -7.95 18.76 -10.49
C ALA A 205 -7.82 20.08 -9.73
N CYS A 206 -7.41 19.99 -8.47
CA CYS A 206 -7.15 21.14 -7.63
C CYS A 206 -5.69 21.14 -7.19
N GLY A 207 -5.03 22.30 -7.32
CA GLY A 207 -3.84 22.62 -6.54
C GLY A 207 -4.23 23.19 -5.18
N GLN A 208 -3.27 23.74 -4.44
CA GLN A 208 -3.55 24.31 -3.12
C GLN A 208 -4.57 25.47 -3.21
N THR A 209 -4.40 26.37 -4.19
CA THR A 209 -5.24 27.57 -4.43
C THR A 209 -5.53 27.80 -5.92
N SER A 210 -5.43 26.76 -6.74
CA SER A 210 -5.72 26.78 -8.17
C SER A 210 -6.59 25.60 -8.56
N SER A 211 -7.24 25.72 -9.71
CA SER A 211 -8.17 24.72 -10.23
C SER A 211 -7.90 24.48 -11.71
N MET A 212 -8.14 23.26 -12.14
CA MET A 212 -7.90 22.81 -13.51
C MET A 212 -9.06 21.93 -13.99
N ALA A 213 -9.32 21.99 -15.29
CA ALA A 213 -10.27 21.14 -15.97
C ALA A 213 -9.73 20.73 -17.34
N VAL A 214 -10.03 19.50 -17.75
CA VAL A 214 -9.75 18.98 -19.08
C VAL A 214 -11.07 18.70 -19.78
N SER A 215 -11.27 19.25 -20.98
CA SER A 215 -12.45 18.93 -21.80
C SER A 215 -12.29 17.65 -22.59
N ASP A 216 -13.40 17.12 -23.09
CA ASP A 216 -13.53 15.92 -23.93
C ASP A 216 -12.74 15.94 -25.23
N ASN A 217 -12.24 17.11 -25.66
CA ASN A 217 -11.34 17.30 -26.78
C ASN A 217 -9.86 17.46 -26.36
N GLY A 218 -9.56 17.25 -25.07
CA GLY A 218 -8.22 17.35 -24.50
C GLY A 218 -7.70 18.75 -24.21
N GLU A 219 -8.53 19.80 -24.34
CA GLU A 219 -8.12 21.16 -23.98
C GLU A 219 -8.05 21.35 -22.46
N VAL A 220 -6.99 22.03 -21.99
CA VAL A 220 -6.77 22.31 -20.56
C VAL A 220 -7.15 23.75 -20.22
N TYR A 221 -7.91 23.90 -19.14
CA TYR A 221 -8.30 25.18 -18.57
C TYR A 221 -7.83 25.28 -17.12
N CYS A 222 -7.25 26.43 -16.75
CA CYS A 222 -6.73 26.70 -15.42
C CYS A 222 -7.26 28.02 -14.87
N TRP A 223 -7.51 28.11 -13.57
CA TRP A 223 -7.85 29.36 -12.87
C TRP A 223 -7.45 29.36 -11.40
N GLY A 224 -7.57 30.51 -10.75
CA GLY A 224 -7.17 30.73 -9.35
C GLY A 224 -5.81 31.42 -9.22
N TYR A 225 -5.08 31.04 -8.17
CA TYR A 225 -3.79 31.62 -7.83
C TYR A 225 -2.70 31.24 -8.86
N ASN A 226 -1.88 32.22 -9.26
CA ASN A 226 -0.85 32.04 -10.29
C ASN A 226 0.51 32.65 -9.93
N GLY A 227 0.77 32.94 -8.65
CA GLY A 227 2.00 33.64 -8.24
C GLY A 227 3.31 32.92 -8.61
N ASN A 228 3.27 31.62 -8.87
CA ASN A 228 4.41 30.81 -9.31
C ASN A 228 4.30 30.31 -10.76
N GLY A 229 3.32 30.79 -11.52
CA GLY A 229 3.05 30.31 -12.88
C GLY A 229 2.29 28.98 -12.94
N GLN A 230 1.68 28.51 -11.84
CA GLN A 230 1.00 27.21 -11.78
C GLN A 230 -0.20 27.07 -12.73
N LEU A 231 -0.69 28.17 -13.32
CA LEU A 231 -1.73 28.11 -14.34
C LEU A 231 -1.18 27.89 -15.76
N GLY A 232 0.13 28.04 -15.97
CA GLY A 232 0.78 27.72 -17.26
C GLY A 232 0.53 28.76 -18.37
N LEU A 233 0.12 29.98 -18.01
CA LEU A 233 -0.35 31.01 -18.94
C LEU A 233 0.75 31.95 -19.47
N GLY A 234 2.02 31.64 -19.19
CA GLY A 234 3.17 32.48 -19.57
C GLY A 234 3.30 33.78 -18.76
N ASN A 235 2.58 33.87 -17.63
CA ASN A 235 2.59 35.02 -16.71
C ASN A 235 2.29 34.56 -15.27
N ASN A 236 2.32 35.50 -14.31
CA ASN A 236 2.06 35.26 -12.88
C ASN A 236 0.74 35.88 -12.38
N GLY A 237 -0.16 36.29 -13.28
CA GLY A 237 -1.43 36.92 -12.90
C GLY A 237 -2.49 35.88 -12.55
N ASN A 238 -3.15 36.06 -11.40
CA ASN A 238 -4.30 35.24 -10.99
C ASN A 238 -5.41 35.31 -12.05
N GLN A 239 -6.19 34.23 -12.18
CA GLN A 239 -7.33 34.19 -13.09
C GLN A 239 -8.62 33.95 -12.30
N LEU A 240 -9.55 34.89 -12.39
CA LEU A 240 -10.85 34.80 -11.70
C LEU A 240 -11.87 33.92 -12.43
N THR A 241 -11.57 33.55 -13.68
CA THR A 241 -12.38 32.68 -14.54
C THR A 241 -11.46 31.66 -15.23
N PRO A 242 -11.97 30.48 -15.64
CA PRO A 242 -11.19 29.51 -16.41
C PRO A 242 -10.52 30.13 -17.62
N CYS A 243 -9.21 29.91 -17.76
CA CYS A 243 -8.42 30.37 -18.90
C CYS A 243 -7.75 29.19 -19.59
N ARG A 244 -7.84 29.12 -20.92
CA ARG A 244 -7.26 28.03 -21.70
C ARG A 244 -5.73 28.12 -21.71
N VAL A 245 -5.05 27.00 -21.47
CA VAL A 245 -3.59 26.92 -21.53
C VAL A 245 -3.15 26.81 -22.99
N ALA A 246 -2.95 27.95 -23.65
CA ALA A 246 -2.64 28.02 -25.07
C ALA A 246 -1.37 27.25 -25.48
N ALA A 247 -0.40 27.09 -24.57
CA ALA A 247 0.83 26.34 -24.81
C ALA A 247 0.62 24.83 -25.03
N LEU A 248 -0.54 24.28 -24.64
CA LEU A 248 -0.92 22.88 -24.88
C LEU A 248 -1.86 22.74 -26.09
N GLN A 249 -2.08 23.81 -26.85
CA GLN A 249 -2.97 23.78 -28.01
C GLN A 249 -2.50 22.76 -29.05
N GLY A 250 -3.43 21.94 -29.54
CA GLY A 250 -3.16 20.90 -30.53
C GLY A 250 -2.72 19.57 -29.94
N LEU A 251 -2.54 19.50 -28.61
CA LEU A 251 -2.31 18.25 -27.88
C LEU A 251 -3.63 17.76 -27.28
N CYS A 252 -3.86 16.45 -27.26
CA CYS A 252 -5.00 15.86 -26.56
C CYS A 252 -4.56 15.42 -25.16
N VAL A 253 -4.86 16.21 -24.13
CA VAL A 253 -4.53 15.86 -22.74
C VAL A 253 -5.53 14.81 -22.21
N LEU A 254 -5.01 13.70 -21.69
CA LEU A 254 -5.78 12.62 -21.07
C LEU A 254 -5.88 12.75 -19.55
N GLN A 255 -4.81 13.22 -18.91
CA GLN A 255 -4.72 13.32 -17.46
C GLN A 255 -4.09 14.65 -17.06
N ILE A 256 -4.65 15.27 -16.02
CA ILE A 256 -4.07 16.42 -15.34
C ILE A 256 -3.88 16.07 -13.86
N ALA A 257 -2.77 16.48 -13.26
CA ALA A 257 -2.54 16.37 -11.83
C ALA A 257 -1.94 17.68 -11.32
N SER A 258 -2.37 18.12 -10.13
CA SER A 258 -1.84 19.33 -9.51
C SER A 258 -1.20 18.98 -8.18
N GLY A 259 0.04 19.43 -8.01
CA GLY A 259 0.70 19.47 -6.71
C GLY A 259 0.35 20.74 -5.95
N TYR A 260 1.16 21.05 -4.93
CA TYR A 260 0.96 22.25 -4.09
C TYR A 260 0.85 23.55 -4.90
N ALA A 261 1.80 23.79 -5.80
CA ALA A 261 1.83 24.99 -6.65
C ALA A 261 2.44 24.67 -8.03
N HIS A 262 2.27 23.46 -8.51
CA HIS A 262 2.74 23.00 -9.81
C HIS A 262 1.73 22.04 -10.42
N ALA A 263 1.84 21.80 -11.72
CA ALA A 263 0.95 20.93 -12.44
C ALA A 263 1.68 20.05 -13.44
N LEU A 264 1.07 18.91 -13.72
CA LEU A 264 1.51 17.90 -14.65
C LEU A 264 0.36 17.60 -15.63
N ALA A 265 0.67 17.50 -16.92
CA ALA A 265 -0.27 17.04 -17.95
C ALA A 265 0.31 15.85 -18.71
N LEU A 266 -0.53 14.84 -18.94
CA LEU A 266 -0.22 13.67 -19.75
C LEU A 266 -1.10 13.70 -21.00
N THR A 267 -0.46 13.60 -22.16
CA THR A 267 -1.14 13.56 -23.46
C THR A 267 -1.47 12.14 -23.91
N ASP A 268 -2.32 12.02 -24.92
CA ASP A 268 -2.67 10.77 -25.60
C ASP A 268 -1.51 10.16 -26.40
N GLU A 269 -0.50 10.95 -26.73
CA GLU A 269 0.78 10.47 -27.26
C GLU A 269 1.74 9.98 -26.15
N GLY A 270 1.35 10.12 -24.87
CA GLY A 270 2.14 9.74 -23.71
C GLY A 270 3.31 10.69 -23.43
N LEU A 271 3.19 11.94 -23.88
CA LEU A 271 4.11 13.03 -23.55
C LEU A 271 3.70 13.66 -22.22
N LEU A 272 4.68 13.87 -21.34
CA LEU A 272 4.53 14.53 -20.04
C LEU A 272 4.95 16.00 -20.15
N TYR A 273 4.11 16.89 -19.64
CA TYR A 273 4.38 18.31 -19.47
C TYR A 273 4.31 18.70 -17.99
N SER A 274 5.16 19.63 -17.56
CA SER A 274 5.15 20.20 -16.21
C SER A 274 5.29 21.72 -16.22
N TRP A 275 4.68 22.41 -15.26
CA TRP A 275 4.83 23.86 -15.05
C TRP A 275 4.46 24.30 -13.63
N GLY A 276 4.75 25.55 -13.29
CA GLY A 276 4.51 26.17 -11.99
C GLY A 276 5.75 26.30 -11.12
N ALA A 277 5.57 26.18 -9.81
CA ALA A 277 6.64 26.25 -8.83
C ALA A 277 7.64 25.11 -8.99
N ASN A 278 8.93 25.38 -8.79
CA ASN A 278 10.01 24.39 -8.96
C ASN A 278 11.10 24.48 -7.87
N THR A 279 10.84 25.14 -6.75
CA THR A 279 11.81 25.37 -5.67
C THR A 279 12.44 24.07 -5.11
N TYR A 280 11.72 22.95 -5.20
CA TYR A 280 12.16 21.62 -4.77
C TYR A 280 12.52 20.70 -5.95
N GLY A 281 12.47 21.18 -7.19
CA GLY A 281 12.70 20.36 -8.38
C GLY A 281 11.46 19.61 -8.88
N GLN A 282 10.27 19.94 -8.39
CA GLN A 282 9.00 19.23 -8.65
C GLN A 282 8.54 19.25 -10.12
N LEU A 283 9.20 20.03 -10.97
CA LEU A 283 8.97 20.00 -12.42
C LEU A 283 9.84 18.98 -13.15
N GLY A 284 10.93 18.49 -12.56
CA GLY A 284 11.79 17.47 -13.17
C GLY A 284 12.68 18.00 -14.30
N THR A 285 12.96 19.30 -14.33
CA THR A 285 13.67 19.98 -15.43
C THR A 285 15.19 20.07 -15.25
N GLY A 286 15.75 19.36 -14.28
CA GLY A 286 17.18 19.40 -13.93
C GLY A 286 17.62 20.66 -13.16
N ASN A 287 16.70 21.57 -12.86
CA ASN A 287 16.96 22.81 -12.13
C ASN A 287 15.83 23.14 -11.15
N LYS A 288 15.90 24.31 -10.51
CA LYS A 288 14.91 24.79 -9.50
C LYS A 288 14.15 26.05 -9.93
N ILE A 289 14.10 26.33 -11.24
CA ILE A 289 13.50 27.54 -11.80
C ILE A 289 12.02 27.27 -12.10
N ASN A 290 11.14 28.13 -11.59
CA ASN A 290 9.70 28.08 -11.87
C ASN A 290 9.44 28.21 -13.38
N GLN A 291 8.43 27.51 -13.89
CA GLN A 291 8.05 27.57 -15.30
C GLN A 291 6.66 28.18 -15.42
N LEU A 292 6.57 29.31 -16.14
CA LEU A 292 5.30 30.01 -16.33
C LEU A 292 4.44 29.39 -17.44
N SER A 293 5.03 28.49 -18.23
CA SER A 293 4.38 27.78 -19.32
C SER A 293 4.73 26.29 -19.26
N PRO A 294 3.83 25.40 -19.71
CA PRO A 294 4.08 23.98 -19.88
C PRO A 294 5.40 23.69 -20.59
N MET A 295 6.25 22.89 -19.95
CA MET A 295 7.50 22.39 -20.52
C MET A 295 7.42 20.88 -20.62
N LYS A 296 7.83 20.32 -21.76
CA LYS A 296 7.93 18.86 -21.94
C LYS A 296 9.07 18.32 -21.08
N VAL A 297 8.81 17.26 -20.32
CA VAL A 297 9.79 16.60 -19.44
C VAL A 297 9.81 15.09 -19.74
N MET A 298 10.93 14.43 -19.44
CA MET A 298 11.16 13.01 -19.77
C MET A 298 11.05 12.71 -21.28
N ALA A 299 11.44 13.66 -22.12
CA ALA A 299 11.31 13.54 -23.59
C ALA A 299 12.19 12.43 -24.20
N ASP A 300 13.22 12.00 -23.49
CA ASP A 300 14.13 10.90 -23.84
C ASP A 300 13.63 9.53 -23.37
N LYS A 301 12.50 9.48 -22.65
CA LYS A 301 11.92 8.25 -22.13
C LYS A 301 10.83 7.73 -23.07
N GLU A 302 10.47 6.47 -22.86
CA GLU A 302 9.32 5.88 -23.52
C GLU A 302 8.00 6.52 -23.06
N ARG A 303 6.91 6.09 -23.69
CA ARG A 303 5.55 6.57 -23.44
C ARG A 303 5.21 6.54 -21.95
N ILE A 304 4.77 7.69 -21.42
CA ILE A 304 4.21 7.80 -20.08
C ILE A 304 2.74 7.36 -20.12
N VAL A 305 2.30 6.63 -19.10
CA VAL A 305 0.93 6.09 -18.98
C VAL A 305 0.20 6.55 -17.72
N GLU A 306 0.92 7.08 -16.73
CA GLU A 306 0.33 7.62 -15.50
C GLU A 306 1.19 8.77 -14.96
N ILE A 307 0.54 9.80 -14.44
CA ILE A 307 1.16 10.91 -13.71
C ILE A 307 0.51 11.08 -12.35
N ALA A 308 1.28 11.53 -11.36
CA ALA A 308 0.78 11.68 -9.99
C ALA A 308 1.37 12.94 -9.33
N ALA A 309 0.48 13.73 -8.73
CA ALA A 309 0.78 14.91 -7.92
C ALA A 309 -0.37 15.13 -6.93
N CYS A 310 -0.07 15.67 -5.74
CA CYS A 310 -1.08 15.93 -4.71
C CYS A 310 -0.97 17.37 -4.21
N HIS A 311 -2.12 18.05 -4.06
CA HIS A 311 -2.24 19.46 -3.68
C HIS A 311 -1.55 19.85 -2.36
N SER A 312 -1.23 18.89 -1.49
CA SER A 312 -0.54 19.11 -0.22
C SER A 312 0.96 18.81 -0.27
N THR A 313 1.49 18.42 -1.43
CA THR A 313 2.88 17.95 -1.57
C THR A 313 3.60 18.63 -2.72
N HIS A 314 4.94 18.62 -2.65
CA HIS A 314 5.84 19.04 -3.73
C HIS A 314 6.44 17.84 -4.48
N THR A 315 5.85 16.65 -4.34
CA THR A 315 6.31 15.43 -5.00
C THR A 315 5.58 15.25 -6.32
N SER A 316 6.31 14.78 -7.33
CA SER A 316 5.76 14.38 -8.63
C SER A 316 6.21 12.96 -8.93
N ALA A 317 5.36 12.17 -9.54
CA ALA A 317 5.71 10.85 -10.04
C ALA A 317 5.09 10.58 -11.40
N ALA A 318 5.69 9.67 -12.16
CA ALA A 318 5.16 9.18 -13.42
C ALA A 318 5.51 7.72 -13.63
N LYS A 319 4.64 7.00 -14.33
CA LYS A 319 4.85 5.61 -14.74
C LYS A 319 4.91 5.52 -16.26
N THR A 320 5.87 4.75 -16.74
CA THR A 320 6.06 4.44 -18.15
C THR A 320 5.28 3.19 -18.58
N GLN A 321 5.08 3.01 -19.88
CA GLN A 321 4.37 1.84 -20.44
C GLN A 321 5.01 0.48 -20.09
N SER A 322 6.33 0.40 -19.90
CA SER A 322 7.01 -0.84 -19.46
C SER A 322 6.92 -1.09 -17.96
N GLY A 323 6.29 -0.18 -17.22
CA GLY A 323 6.07 -0.31 -15.78
C GLY A 323 7.10 0.41 -14.90
N HIS A 324 8.13 1.05 -15.47
CA HIS A 324 9.09 1.82 -14.67
C HIS A 324 8.44 3.06 -14.05
N VAL A 325 8.61 3.23 -12.73
CA VAL A 325 8.09 4.35 -11.96
C VAL A 325 9.22 5.33 -11.63
N TYR A 326 8.98 6.61 -11.93
CA TYR A 326 9.90 7.71 -11.65
C TYR A 326 9.32 8.65 -10.59
N MET A 327 10.19 9.24 -9.78
CA MET A 327 9.82 10.27 -8.80
C MET A 327 10.77 11.46 -8.82
N TRP A 328 10.27 12.66 -8.51
CA TRP A 328 11.06 13.88 -8.38
C TRP A 328 10.34 14.94 -7.53
N GLY A 329 11.01 16.07 -7.28
CA GLY A 329 10.53 17.12 -6.38
C GLY A 329 11.02 16.94 -4.95
N GLN A 330 10.17 17.26 -3.97
CA GLN A 330 10.52 17.04 -2.57
C GLN A 330 10.21 15.59 -2.18
N CYS A 331 11.24 14.78 -1.94
CA CYS A 331 11.13 13.37 -1.59
C CYS A 331 11.87 13.11 -0.27
N ARG A 332 11.14 12.78 0.82
CA ARG A 332 11.67 12.61 2.20
C ARG A 332 12.61 13.74 2.64
N GLY A 333 12.24 14.98 2.35
CA GLY A 333 13.04 16.16 2.69
C GLY A 333 14.20 16.47 1.74
N GLN A 334 14.48 15.60 0.76
CA GLN A 334 15.47 15.86 -0.29
C GLN A 334 14.82 16.49 -1.51
N SER A 335 15.59 17.28 -2.26
CA SER A 335 15.13 17.94 -3.48
C SER A 335 15.75 17.24 -4.69
N LEU A 336 14.90 16.53 -5.44
CA LEU A 336 15.26 15.83 -6.67
C LEU A 336 14.84 16.68 -7.86
N THR A 337 15.79 17.29 -8.56
CA THR A 337 15.52 18.17 -9.71
C THR A 337 15.29 17.45 -11.03
N SER A 338 15.63 16.15 -11.09
CA SER A 338 15.46 15.31 -12.27
C SER A 338 14.66 14.06 -11.91
N PRO A 339 13.85 13.51 -12.83
CA PRO A 339 13.14 12.24 -12.65
C PRO A 339 14.09 11.12 -12.26
N HIS A 340 13.91 10.56 -11.06
CA HIS A 340 14.70 9.46 -10.53
C HIS A 340 13.93 8.15 -10.71
N LEU A 341 14.55 7.15 -11.35
CA LEU A 341 13.96 5.83 -11.50
C LEU A 341 13.88 5.12 -10.14
N THR A 342 12.73 4.55 -9.83
CA THR A 342 12.49 3.80 -8.59
C THR A 342 12.31 2.30 -8.87
N HIS A 343 12.33 1.51 -7.81
CA HIS A 343 11.96 0.08 -7.84
C HIS A 343 10.49 -0.15 -7.43
N PHE A 344 9.68 0.91 -7.35
CA PHE A 344 8.27 0.78 -7.01
C PHE A 344 7.44 0.32 -8.22
N PRO A 345 6.44 -0.56 -8.02
CA PRO A 345 5.54 -1.03 -9.08
C PRO A 345 4.48 0.01 -9.52
N CYS A 346 4.13 0.96 -8.64
CA CYS A 346 3.12 1.99 -8.91
C CYS A 346 3.52 3.35 -8.32
N THR A 347 2.86 4.42 -8.79
CA THR A 347 3.08 5.78 -8.29
C THR A 347 2.55 5.98 -6.86
N ASP A 348 1.54 5.21 -6.43
CA ASP A 348 0.98 5.31 -5.08
C ASP A 348 2.04 4.99 -4.00
N ASP A 349 2.92 4.02 -4.26
CA ASP A 349 4.04 3.67 -3.37
C ASP A 349 5.05 4.81 -3.19
N VAL A 350 5.26 5.62 -4.23
CA VAL A 350 6.10 6.83 -4.15
C VAL A 350 5.50 7.78 -3.13
N PHE A 351 4.18 7.97 -3.16
CA PHE A 351 3.50 8.86 -2.23
C PHE A 351 3.46 8.28 -0.81
N ALA A 352 3.24 6.97 -0.65
CA ALA A 352 3.28 6.30 0.65
C ALA A 352 4.66 6.45 1.32
N CYS A 353 5.74 6.25 0.55
CA CYS A 353 7.08 6.10 1.11
C CYS A 353 7.95 7.36 1.07
N PHE A 354 7.71 8.26 0.10
CA PHE A 354 8.60 9.38 -0.21
C PHE A 354 7.94 10.75 -0.26
N ALA A 355 6.61 10.86 -0.37
CA ALA A 355 5.96 12.17 -0.25
C ALA A 355 5.99 12.69 1.19
N ALA A 356 5.93 14.02 1.33
CA ALA A 356 5.87 14.70 2.62
C ALA A 356 4.74 15.74 2.59
N PRO A 357 3.59 15.48 3.26
CA PRO A 357 3.24 14.24 3.96
C PRO A 357 2.99 13.06 2.99
N GLY A 358 3.09 11.83 3.50
CA GLY A 358 2.82 10.62 2.72
C GLY A 358 1.32 10.37 2.61
N VAL A 359 0.65 11.10 1.71
CA VAL A 359 -0.81 11.07 1.50
C VAL A 359 -1.16 10.57 0.09
N THR A 360 -2.36 10.04 -0.10
CA THR A 360 -2.81 9.51 -1.39
C THR A 360 -3.13 10.63 -2.38
N TRP A 361 -2.61 10.55 -3.60
CA TRP A 361 -2.91 11.53 -4.67
C TRP A 361 -4.21 11.24 -5.43
N ARG A 362 -4.80 10.05 -5.22
CA ARG A 362 -6.09 9.59 -5.75
C ARG A 362 -6.76 8.64 -4.74
N LEU A 363 -8.04 8.32 -4.93
CA LEU A 363 -8.67 7.20 -4.24
C LEU A 363 -8.01 5.90 -4.70
N LEU A 364 -7.31 5.21 -3.79
CA LEU A 364 -6.64 3.94 -4.10
C LEU A 364 -7.70 2.89 -4.41
N SER A 365 -7.47 2.10 -5.45
CA SER A 365 -8.23 0.89 -5.72
C SER A 365 -7.36 -0.32 -5.40
N ILE A 366 -7.85 -1.18 -4.52
CA ILE A 366 -7.20 -2.41 -4.11
C ILE A 366 -7.94 -3.51 -4.84
N GLU A 367 -7.37 -3.98 -5.94
CA GLU A 367 -7.82 -5.20 -6.56
C GLU A 367 -7.19 -6.36 -5.80
N HIS A 368 -7.98 -7.01 -4.95
CA HIS A 368 -7.71 -8.39 -4.54
C HIS A 368 -7.98 -9.29 -5.74
N ASP A 369 -7.00 -9.35 -6.63
CA ASP A 369 -6.93 -10.50 -7.52
C ASP A 369 -6.88 -11.74 -6.63
N GLY A 370 -7.83 -12.66 -6.80
CA GLY A 370 -7.85 -13.95 -6.11
C GLY A 370 -6.65 -14.85 -6.42
N PHE A 371 -5.63 -14.32 -7.10
CA PHE A 371 -4.36 -14.96 -7.35
C PHE A 371 -3.49 -14.84 -6.11
N LEU A 372 -3.37 -15.95 -5.39
CA LEU A 372 -2.33 -16.13 -4.39
C LEU A 372 -0.96 -15.93 -5.06
N THR A 373 -0.02 -15.26 -4.39
CA THR A 373 1.38 -15.26 -4.84
C THR A 373 1.87 -16.71 -5.03
N VAL A 374 2.95 -16.94 -5.79
CA VAL A 374 3.50 -18.31 -5.97
C VAL A 374 3.74 -18.97 -4.60
N ALA A 375 4.31 -18.24 -3.63
CA ALA A 375 4.54 -18.75 -2.28
C ALA A 375 3.23 -19.09 -1.54
N GLN A 376 2.22 -18.23 -1.60
CA GLN A 376 0.91 -18.49 -0.98
C GLN A 376 0.15 -19.63 -1.66
N SER A 377 0.26 -19.74 -2.98
CA SER A 377 -0.32 -20.83 -3.77
C SER A 377 0.28 -22.16 -3.35
N LEU A 378 1.63 -22.24 -3.30
CA LEU A 378 2.33 -23.44 -2.84
C LEU A 378 1.98 -23.78 -1.39
N LYS A 379 1.94 -22.79 -0.49
CA LYS A 379 1.51 -23.00 0.89
C LYS A 379 0.11 -23.59 1.00
N LYS A 380 -0.84 -23.10 0.17
CA LYS A 380 -2.22 -23.61 0.16
C LYS A 380 -2.30 -25.05 -0.35
N GLU A 381 -1.47 -25.42 -1.31
CA GLU A 381 -1.47 -26.77 -1.90
C GLU A 381 -0.69 -27.82 -1.08
N PHE A 382 -0.05 -27.44 0.03
CA PHE A 382 0.62 -28.40 0.92
C PHE A 382 -0.40 -29.34 1.58
N ASP A 383 -0.14 -30.65 1.54
CA ASP A 383 -1.02 -31.70 2.06
C ASP A 383 -2.40 -31.80 1.36
N SER A 384 -2.49 -31.30 0.11
CA SER A 384 -3.67 -31.40 -0.73
C SER A 384 -3.69 -32.72 -1.53
N PRO A 385 -4.71 -33.59 -1.37
CA PRO A 385 -4.82 -34.82 -2.14
C PRO A 385 -5.25 -34.60 -3.61
N GLU A 386 -5.76 -33.42 -3.95
CA GLU A 386 -6.29 -33.13 -5.30
C GLU A 386 -5.17 -32.89 -6.33
N THR A 387 -4.05 -32.32 -5.88
CA THR A 387 -2.97 -31.82 -6.75
C THR A 387 -1.66 -32.59 -6.58
N SER A 388 -1.52 -33.37 -5.50
CA SER A 388 -0.31 -34.14 -5.20
C SER A 388 -0.03 -35.26 -6.20
N ASP A 389 1.25 -35.47 -6.53
CA ASP A 389 1.76 -36.58 -7.34
C ASP A 389 2.58 -37.60 -6.52
N LEU A 390 2.66 -37.39 -5.20
CA LEU A 390 3.37 -38.23 -4.24
C LEU A 390 2.75 -38.12 -2.84
N LYS A 391 2.75 -39.22 -2.09
CA LYS A 391 2.44 -39.21 -0.65
C LYS A 391 3.50 -39.95 0.16
N PHE A 392 3.79 -39.41 1.34
CA PHE A 392 4.60 -40.08 2.36
C PHE A 392 3.69 -40.74 3.39
N SER A 393 3.98 -41.99 3.76
CA SER A 393 3.34 -42.70 4.86
C SER A 393 4.25 -42.65 6.08
N VAL A 394 3.81 -42.01 7.15
CA VAL A 394 4.55 -41.87 8.42
C VAL A 394 3.62 -42.20 9.57
N ASP A 395 3.97 -43.17 10.42
CA ASP A 395 3.12 -43.65 11.52
C ASP A 395 1.68 -44.03 11.08
N GLY A 396 1.53 -44.55 9.86
CA GLY A 396 0.21 -44.90 9.28
C GLY A 396 -0.65 -43.71 8.82
N LYS A 397 -0.09 -42.49 8.82
CA LYS A 397 -0.74 -41.29 8.28
C LYS A 397 -0.09 -40.88 6.96
N PHE A 398 -0.88 -40.30 6.05
CA PHE A 398 -0.41 -39.83 4.76
C PHE A 398 -0.20 -38.33 4.74
N ILE A 399 0.88 -37.89 4.09
CA ILE A 399 1.19 -36.48 3.81
C ILE A 399 1.31 -36.31 2.30
N HIS A 400 0.46 -35.47 1.71
CA HIS A 400 0.37 -35.27 0.25
C HIS A 400 1.30 -34.15 -0.22
N VAL A 401 2.11 -34.42 -1.25
CA VAL A 401 3.15 -33.51 -1.73
C VAL A 401 3.38 -33.62 -3.24
N HIS A 402 4.13 -32.65 -3.76
CA HIS A 402 4.50 -32.49 -5.16
C HIS A 402 5.99 -32.76 -5.38
N LYS A 403 6.35 -33.76 -6.20
CA LYS A 403 7.73 -34.11 -6.57
C LYS A 403 8.49 -32.90 -7.10
N ALA A 404 7.84 -32.04 -7.88
CA ALA A 404 8.45 -30.82 -8.43
C ALA A 404 8.99 -29.90 -7.34
N VAL A 405 8.21 -29.63 -6.29
CA VAL A 405 8.63 -28.77 -5.17
C VAL A 405 9.80 -29.41 -4.42
N LEU A 406 9.70 -30.71 -4.13
CA LEU A 406 10.76 -31.45 -3.44
C LEU A 406 12.08 -31.45 -4.23
N LYS A 407 12.04 -31.76 -5.53
CA LYS A 407 13.20 -31.76 -6.43
C LYS A 407 13.81 -30.35 -6.59
N ILE A 408 13.04 -29.27 -6.43
CA ILE A 408 13.55 -27.89 -6.47
C ILE A 408 14.19 -27.49 -5.14
N ARG A 409 13.59 -27.91 -4.03
CA ARG A 409 13.87 -27.34 -2.71
C ARG A 409 14.80 -28.17 -1.84
N CYS A 410 15.01 -29.44 -2.15
CA CYS A 410 15.85 -30.35 -1.37
C CYS A 410 16.75 -31.21 -2.27
N GLU A 411 18.06 -31.18 -2.00
CA GLU A 411 19.06 -31.93 -2.78
C GLU A 411 18.91 -33.45 -2.61
N HIS A 412 18.53 -33.88 -1.40
CA HIS A 412 18.25 -35.30 -1.11
C HIS A 412 17.14 -35.83 -2.03
N PHE A 413 15.99 -35.14 -2.08
CA PHE A 413 14.90 -35.54 -2.97
C PHE A 413 15.22 -35.37 -4.45
N ARG A 414 15.99 -34.33 -4.82
CA ARG A 414 16.51 -34.18 -6.19
C ARG A 414 17.31 -35.40 -6.64
N SER A 415 18.13 -35.96 -5.75
CA SER A 415 18.93 -37.16 -6.02
C SER A 415 18.07 -38.43 -6.01
N MET A 416 17.17 -38.56 -5.03
CA MET A 416 16.25 -39.69 -4.87
C MET A 416 15.37 -39.92 -6.12
N PHE A 417 14.91 -38.83 -6.75
CA PHE A 417 14.01 -38.90 -7.90
C PHE A 417 14.71 -38.73 -9.26
N GLN A 418 16.00 -39.06 -9.37
CA GLN A 418 16.67 -39.20 -10.66
C GLN A 418 16.30 -40.53 -11.33
N SER A 419 16.27 -40.54 -12.66
CA SER A 419 15.76 -41.63 -13.54
C SER A 419 16.40 -43.02 -13.37
N HIS A 420 17.34 -43.19 -12.45
CA HIS A 420 18.01 -44.47 -12.17
C HIS A 420 17.49 -45.15 -10.89
N TRP A 421 16.54 -44.54 -10.18
CA TRP A 421 15.94 -45.07 -8.95
C TRP A 421 14.48 -45.51 -9.17
N ASN A 422 14.11 -46.69 -8.67
CA ASN A 422 12.74 -47.23 -8.73
C ASN A 422 11.68 -46.38 -7.97
N GLU A 423 12.14 -45.40 -7.20
CA GLU A 423 11.31 -44.53 -6.35
C GLU A 423 10.60 -43.43 -7.14
N ASP A 424 11.09 -43.05 -8.32
CA ASP A 424 10.40 -42.07 -9.19
C ASP A 424 9.04 -42.62 -9.67
N MET A 425 8.90 -43.94 -9.73
CA MET A 425 7.67 -44.66 -10.11
C MET A 425 6.73 -44.96 -8.92
N LYS A 426 7.15 -44.68 -7.67
CA LYS A 426 6.31 -44.92 -6.49
C LYS A 426 5.38 -43.73 -6.24
N GLU A 427 4.12 -44.05 -5.95
CA GLU A 427 3.13 -43.08 -5.46
C GLU A 427 3.16 -42.93 -3.93
N VAL A 428 3.67 -43.95 -3.22
CA VAL A 428 3.79 -43.98 -1.74
C VAL A 428 5.23 -44.26 -1.34
N ILE A 429 5.77 -43.44 -0.43
CA ILE A 429 7.07 -43.67 0.23
C ILE A 429 6.84 -43.84 1.73
N GLU A 430 7.31 -44.95 2.30
CA GLU A 430 7.19 -45.24 3.73
C GLU A 430 8.39 -44.68 4.49
N ILE A 431 8.12 -44.03 5.62
CA ILE A 431 9.12 -43.45 6.51
C ILE A 431 8.88 -43.96 7.92
N ASP A 432 9.84 -44.74 8.41
CA ASP A 432 9.76 -45.37 9.74
C ASP A 432 10.73 -44.74 10.75
N GLN A 433 11.60 -43.84 10.29
CA GLN A 433 12.72 -43.30 11.07
C GLN A 433 12.36 -42.04 11.87
N PHE A 434 11.29 -41.35 11.49
CA PHE A 434 10.90 -40.06 12.05
C PHE A 434 9.42 -40.07 12.41
N SER A 435 9.06 -39.35 13.47
CA SER A 435 7.67 -39.19 13.86
C SER A 435 6.90 -38.34 12.86
N TYR A 436 5.59 -38.58 12.77
CA TYR A 436 4.71 -37.80 11.89
C TYR A 436 4.85 -36.26 12.04
N PRO A 437 4.85 -35.66 13.26
CA PRO A 437 4.97 -34.21 13.41
C PRO A 437 6.29 -33.67 12.85
N VAL A 438 7.40 -34.39 13.07
CA VAL A 438 8.73 -33.99 12.60
C VAL A 438 8.80 -34.03 11.07
N TYR A 439 8.39 -35.14 10.48
CA TYR A 439 8.48 -35.31 9.02
C TYR A 439 7.50 -34.40 8.28
N ARG A 440 6.29 -34.19 8.81
CA ARG A 440 5.33 -33.24 8.26
C ARG A 440 5.87 -31.81 8.27
N SER A 441 6.45 -31.37 9.38
CA SER A 441 7.02 -30.02 9.48
C SER A 441 8.25 -29.83 8.59
N PHE A 442 9.03 -30.88 8.35
CA PHE A 442 10.09 -30.84 7.33
C PHE A 442 9.51 -30.59 5.93
N LEU A 443 8.50 -31.36 5.53
CA LEU A 443 7.87 -31.19 4.22
C LEU A 443 7.21 -29.82 4.11
N GLU A 444 6.51 -29.35 5.15
CA GLU A 444 5.89 -28.03 5.18
C GLU A 444 6.93 -26.90 5.04
N PHE A 445 8.11 -27.04 5.65
CA PHE A 445 9.21 -26.10 5.49
C PHE A 445 9.66 -25.96 4.04
N LEU A 446 9.67 -27.04 3.26
CA LEU A 446 10.04 -26.98 1.84
C LEU A 446 9.08 -26.11 1.02
N TYR A 447 7.82 -26.01 1.43
CA TYR A 447 6.78 -25.17 0.80
C TYR A 447 6.74 -23.75 1.34
N THR A 448 7.00 -23.57 2.64
CA THR A 448 6.65 -22.32 3.35
C THR A 448 7.84 -21.52 3.87
N ASP A 449 9.04 -22.11 3.89
CA ASP A 449 10.22 -21.54 4.56
C ASP A 449 10.06 -21.31 6.08
N THR A 450 8.99 -21.86 6.68
CA THR A 450 8.66 -21.71 8.10
C THR A 450 8.58 -23.06 8.80
N VAL A 451 8.84 -23.07 10.10
CA VAL A 451 8.70 -24.24 10.97
C VAL A 451 7.90 -23.83 12.19
N ASP A 452 6.85 -24.59 12.46
CA ASP A 452 6.03 -24.46 13.66
C ASP A 452 6.06 -25.80 14.41
N LEU A 453 7.02 -25.93 15.33
CA LEU A 453 7.19 -27.11 16.19
C LEU A 453 7.61 -26.67 17.60
N PRO A 454 7.18 -27.40 18.64
CA PRO A 454 7.72 -27.20 19.97
C PRO A 454 9.22 -27.54 20.00
N PRO A 455 9.99 -26.95 20.95
CA PRO A 455 11.42 -27.18 21.08
C PRO A 455 11.84 -28.66 21.19
N GLU A 456 10.98 -29.48 21.81
CA GLU A 456 11.21 -30.91 22.00
C GLU A 456 11.18 -31.68 20.66
N ASP A 457 10.22 -31.37 19.79
CA ASP A 457 10.11 -31.98 18.46
C ASP A 457 11.10 -31.36 17.46
N ALA A 458 11.51 -30.11 17.67
CA ALA A 458 12.51 -29.44 16.83
C ALA A 458 13.87 -30.15 16.82
N ILE A 459 14.15 -30.99 17.83
CA ILE A 459 15.31 -31.88 17.87
C ILE A 459 15.22 -32.95 16.78
N GLY A 460 14.08 -33.63 16.63
CA GLY A 460 13.89 -34.63 15.58
C GLY A 460 14.03 -33.99 14.19
N LEU A 461 13.55 -32.75 14.06
CA LEU A 461 13.71 -31.98 12.83
C LEU A 461 15.17 -31.55 12.58
N LEU A 462 15.95 -31.31 13.63
CA LEU A 462 17.38 -31.01 13.53
C LEU A 462 18.18 -32.21 13.02
N ASP A 463 17.83 -33.41 13.47
CA ASP A 463 18.41 -34.67 12.99
C ASP A 463 18.10 -34.88 11.50
N LEU A 464 16.83 -34.75 11.13
CA LEU A 464 16.39 -34.84 9.74
C LEU A 464 17.09 -33.80 8.85
N ALA A 465 17.18 -32.54 9.30
CA ALA A 465 17.90 -31.49 8.59
C ALA A 465 19.39 -31.82 8.40
N THR A 466 20.00 -32.52 9.35
CA THR A 466 21.40 -32.96 9.25
C THR A 466 21.52 -34.14 8.28
N ALA A 467 20.63 -35.13 8.37
CA ALA A 467 20.59 -36.29 7.48
C ALA A 467 20.40 -35.89 6.00
N TYR A 468 19.57 -34.87 5.74
CA TYR A 468 19.31 -34.38 4.38
C TYR A 468 20.17 -33.17 3.98
N CYS A 469 21.15 -32.79 4.80
CA CYS A 469 22.08 -31.68 4.53
C CYS A 469 21.40 -30.31 4.33
N GLU A 470 20.26 -30.07 4.96
CA GLU A 470 19.49 -28.83 4.88
C GLU A 470 19.97 -27.78 5.91
N ASN A 471 21.03 -27.07 5.56
CA ASN A 471 21.70 -26.10 6.46
C ASN A 471 20.79 -24.97 6.97
N ARG A 472 19.83 -24.49 6.15
CA ARG A 472 18.90 -23.42 6.55
C ARG A 472 17.96 -23.91 7.64
N LEU A 473 17.42 -25.12 7.47
CA LEU A 473 16.55 -25.76 8.44
C LEU A 473 17.29 -26.06 9.74
N LYS A 474 18.54 -26.54 9.65
CA LYS A 474 19.41 -26.78 10.80
C LYS A 474 19.54 -25.54 11.70
N ARG A 475 19.81 -24.37 11.10
CA ARG A 475 19.89 -23.09 11.83
C ARG A 475 18.54 -22.69 12.46
N LEU A 476 17.45 -22.91 11.74
CA LEU A 476 16.10 -22.57 12.23
C LEU A 476 15.73 -23.43 13.45
N CYS A 477 15.98 -24.74 13.41
CA CYS A 477 15.76 -25.64 14.54
C CYS A 477 16.59 -25.24 15.77
N GLN A 478 17.89 -24.95 15.60
CA GLN A 478 18.73 -24.49 16.70
C GLN A 478 18.20 -23.21 17.34
N HIS A 479 17.64 -22.29 16.54
CA HIS A 479 17.06 -21.05 17.05
C HIS A 479 15.76 -21.27 17.83
N ILE A 480 14.89 -22.16 17.35
CA ILE A 480 13.66 -22.57 18.05
C ILE A 480 14.01 -23.18 19.41
N ILE A 481 14.97 -24.11 19.44
CA ILE A 481 15.39 -24.78 20.68
C ILE A 481 15.99 -23.77 21.66
N LYS A 482 16.87 -22.86 21.20
CA LYS A 482 17.50 -21.84 22.05
C LYS A 482 16.48 -20.87 22.67
N ARG A 483 15.38 -20.55 21.96
CA ARG A 483 14.32 -19.65 22.46
C ARG A 483 13.33 -20.32 23.39
N GLY A 484 13.11 -21.62 23.22
CA GLY A 484 12.11 -22.39 23.99
C GLY A 484 12.68 -23.24 25.12
N ILE A 485 13.96 -23.03 25.48
CA ILE A 485 14.55 -23.66 26.66
C ILE A 485 13.86 -23.14 27.92
N SER A 486 13.47 -24.05 28.80
CA SER A 486 12.88 -23.80 30.11
C SER A 486 13.52 -24.73 31.12
N VAL A 487 13.29 -24.49 32.42
CA VAL A 487 13.80 -25.35 33.48
C VAL A 487 13.38 -26.81 33.25
N GLU A 488 12.11 -27.03 32.88
CA GLU A 488 11.52 -28.37 32.71
C GLU A 488 12.15 -29.17 31.56
N ASN A 489 12.52 -28.52 30.46
CA ASN A 489 13.03 -29.20 29.26
C ASN A 489 14.55 -29.07 29.06
N ALA A 490 15.24 -28.21 29.83
CA ALA A 490 16.64 -27.87 29.61
C ALA A 490 17.57 -29.10 29.57
N PHE A 491 17.35 -30.06 30.47
CA PHE A 491 18.19 -31.26 30.54
C PHE A 491 17.90 -32.27 29.42
N SER A 492 16.63 -32.38 29.01
CA SER A 492 16.23 -33.16 27.83
C SER A 492 16.84 -32.58 26.54
N LEU A 493 16.82 -31.25 26.40
CA LEU A 493 17.42 -30.54 25.28
C LEU A 493 18.96 -30.69 25.26
N LEU A 494 19.62 -30.65 26.42
CA LEU A 494 21.05 -30.92 26.54
C LEU A 494 21.38 -32.36 26.12
N SER A 495 20.59 -33.34 26.56
CA SER A 495 20.75 -34.75 26.17
C SER A 495 20.69 -34.94 24.66
N ALA A 496 19.69 -34.31 24.05
CA ALA A 496 19.50 -34.34 22.62
C ALA A 496 20.66 -33.66 21.89
N ALA A 497 21.11 -32.49 22.34
CA ALA A 497 22.22 -31.79 21.71
C ALA A 497 23.50 -32.63 21.68
N VAL A 498 23.80 -33.36 22.77
CA VAL A 498 24.93 -34.31 22.82
C VAL A 498 24.70 -35.50 21.89
N ARG A 499 23.49 -36.06 21.85
CA ARG A 499 23.16 -37.21 20.99
C ARG A 499 23.37 -36.91 19.51
N TYR A 500 23.04 -35.69 19.08
CA TYR A 500 23.09 -35.27 17.67
C TYR A 500 24.33 -34.43 17.32
N ASP A 501 25.36 -34.43 18.18
CA ASP A 501 26.63 -33.74 17.95
C ASP A 501 26.45 -32.24 17.58
N ALA A 502 25.53 -31.57 18.28
CA ALA A 502 25.20 -30.19 18.06
C ALA A 502 25.94 -29.27 19.05
N GLU A 503 27.26 -29.11 18.87
CA GLU A 503 28.16 -28.40 19.80
C GLU A 503 27.63 -27.03 20.27
N ASP A 504 27.18 -26.18 19.34
CA ASP A 504 26.64 -24.85 19.63
C ASP A 504 25.36 -24.86 20.48
N LEU A 505 24.57 -25.93 20.36
CA LEU A 505 23.34 -26.11 21.12
C LEU A 505 23.63 -26.73 22.48
N GLU A 506 24.56 -27.68 22.51
CA GLU A 506 25.04 -28.34 23.73
C GLU A 506 25.62 -27.31 24.70
N GLU A 507 26.54 -26.45 24.24
CA GLU A 507 27.17 -25.44 25.08
C GLU A 507 26.15 -24.42 25.62
N PHE A 508 25.14 -24.08 24.81
CA PHE A 508 24.04 -23.22 25.24
C PHE A 508 23.17 -23.88 26.31
N CYS A 509 22.71 -25.12 26.07
CA CYS A 509 21.89 -25.86 27.02
C CYS A 509 22.65 -26.12 28.32
N PHE A 510 23.94 -26.44 28.24
CA PHE A 510 24.81 -26.64 29.40
C PHE A 510 24.88 -25.38 30.27
N LYS A 511 25.14 -24.21 29.67
CA LYS A 511 25.16 -22.93 30.40
C LYS A 511 23.82 -22.62 31.07
N PHE A 512 22.71 -22.86 30.37
CA PHE A 512 21.38 -22.69 30.94
C PHE A 512 21.18 -23.60 32.16
N CYS A 513 21.51 -24.89 32.04
CA CYS A 513 21.41 -25.85 33.13
C CYS A 513 22.28 -25.46 34.34
N VAL A 514 23.49 -24.94 34.14
CA VAL A 514 24.37 -24.49 35.23
C VAL A 514 23.82 -23.24 35.91
N ASN A 515 23.29 -22.27 35.16
CA ASN A 515 22.74 -21.05 35.74
C ASN A 515 21.46 -21.31 36.56
N HIS A 516 20.70 -22.34 36.19
CA HIS A 516 19.44 -22.73 36.85
C HIS A 516 19.56 -24.06 37.61
N LEU A 517 20.78 -24.43 38.05
CA LEU A 517 21.11 -25.77 38.54
C LEU A 517 20.18 -26.26 39.67
N THR A 518 19.84 -25.39 40.63
CA THR A 518 18.97 -25.74 41.77
C THR A 518 17.58 -26.18 41.33
N GLU A 519 17.01 -25.55 40.31
CA GLU A 519 15.68 -25.86 39.81
C GLU A 519 15.71 -27.03 38.82
N VAL A 520 16.70 -27.03 37.92
CA VAL A 520 16.87 -28.09 36.90
C VAL A 520 17.10 -29.46 37.56
N THR A 521 17.85 -29.53 38.66
CA THR A 521 18.09 -30.79 39.40
C THR A 521 16.84 -31.36 40.09
N GLN A 522 15.78 -30.57 40.23
CA GLN A 522 14.49 -31.01 40.79
C GLN A 522 13.53 -31.52 39.72
N THR A 523 13.84 -31.34 38.43
CA THR A 523 12.97 -31.77 37.32
C THR A 523 13.03 -33.29 37.10
N SER A 524 11.92 -33.84 36.61
CA SER A 524 11.86 -35.27 36.26
C SER A 524 12.85 -35.66 35.15
N ALA A 525 13.07 -34.76 34.19
CA ALA A 525 14.01 -34.93 33.08
C ALA A 525 15.46 -35.15 33.54
N PHE A 526 15.88 -34.50 34.62
CA PHE A 526 17.21 -34.69 35.20
C PHE A 526 17.41 -36.10 35.78
N TRP A 527 16.37 -36.67 36.40
CA TRP A 527 16.43 -37.97 37.07
C TRP A 527 16.26 -39.17 36.12
N GLN A 528 15.69 -38.95 34.93
CA GLN A 528 15.41 -40.03 33.96
C GLN A 528 16.57 -40.32 32.98
N ILE A 529 17.73 -39.69 33.16
CA ILE A 529 18.76 -39.63 32.12
C ILE A 529 19.87 -40.68 32.25
N ASP A 530 20.63 -40.87 31.17
CA ASP A 530 21.80 -41.74 31.14
C ASP A 530 22.87 -41.32 32.15
N GLY A 531 23.32 -42.28 32.98
CA GLY A 531 24.29 -42.06 34.05
C GLY A 531 25.67 -41.60 33.55
N ASN A 532 26.03 -41.88 32.29
CA ASN A 532 27.28 -41.37 31.71
C ASN A 532 27.20 -39.87 31.41
N LEU A 533 26.10 -39.44 30.79
CA LEU A 533 25.84 -38.03 30.52
C LEU A 533 25.77 -37.21 31.82
N LEU A 534 25.13 -37.77 32.86
CA LEU A 534 25.05 -37.13 34.17
C LEU A 534 26.44 -36.94 34.82
N LYS A 535 27.30 -37.97 34.78
CA LYS A 535 28.69 -37.88 35.28
C LYS A 535 29.48 -36.81 34.53
N GLU A 536 29.35 -36.76 33.21
CA GLU A 536 30.03 -35.75 32.40
C GLU A 536 29.52 -34.33 32.70
N PHE A 537 28.20 -34.18 32.86
CA PHE A 537 27.59 -32.92 33.26
C PHE A 537 28.14 -32.43 34.61
N ILE A 538 28.14 -33.29 35.65
CA ILE A 538 28.67 -32.97 36.98
C ILE A 538 30.16 -32.60 36.89
N ARG A 539 30.94 -33.35 36.10
CA ARG A 539 32.36 -33.06 35.87
C ARG A 539 32.55 -31.67 35.25
N ARG A 540 31.80 -31.32 34.21
CA ARG A 540 31.86 -30.00 33.57
C ARG A 540 31.36 -28.89 34.49
N ALA A 541 30.24 -29.09 35.18
CA ALA A 541 29.66 -28.14 36.12
C ALA A 541 30.62 -27.83 37.28
N SER A 542 31.34 -28.84 37.78
CA SER A 542 32.36 -28.67 38.84
C SER A 542 33.53 -27.77 38.41
N ARG A 543 33.98 -27.91 37.15
CA ARG A 543 35.03 -27.05 36.57
C ARG A 543 34.56 -25.61 36.38
N CYS A 544 33.27 -25.42 36.13
CA CYS A 544 32.65 -24.10 35.99
C CYS A 544 32.33 -23.43 37.34
N GLY A 545 32.67 -24.07 38.47
CA GLY A 545 32.42 -23.52 39.80
C GLY A 545 30.97 -23.62 40.27
N ALA A 546 30.12 -24.40 39.59
CA ALA A 546 28.69 -24.52 39.87
C ALA A 546 28.36 -25.08 41.27
N PHE A 547 29.33 -25.71 41.93
CA PHE A 547 29.21 -26.27 43.29
C PHE A 547 30.02 -25.52 44.35
N LYS A 548 30.60 -24.36 44.01
CA LYS A 548 31.28 -23.50 44.99
C LYS A 548 30.22 -22.57 45.60
N ASN A 549 30.02 -22.70 46.91
CA ASN A 549 29.28 -21.71 47.70
C ASN A 549 30.04 -20.39 47.79
#